data_AF-A0A101HV40-F1
#
_entry.id   AF-A0A101HV40-F1
#
_cell.length_a   1.000
_cell.length_b   1.000
_cell.length_c   1.000
_cell.angle_alpha   90.00
_cell.angle_beta   90.00
_cell.angle_gamma   90.00
#
_symmetry.space_group_name_H-M   'P 1'
#
loop_
_entity.id
_entity.type
_entity.pdbx_description
1 polymer ?
#
loop_
_entity_poly.entity_id
_entity_poly.type
_entity_poly.pdbx_seq_one_letter_code
_entity_poly.pdbx_strand_id
1 'polypeptide(L)' 'MYRLLPFLFMMAVVPDSEKKLETLSSFIGVTRDSVTSIKSGLDNFHSTILPLVMAQAEKKAGKSGD' A
#
# COMPACT_ATOMS: atom_id res chain seq x y z
N MET A 1 -6.82 -22.40 21.06
CA MET A 1 -7.62 -21.16 21.15
C MET A 1 -7.36 -20.31 22.40
N TYR A 2 -6.44 -20.67 23.32
CA TYR A 2 -6.27 -19.93 24.59
C TYR A 2 -5.17 -18.84 24.60
N ARG A 3 -4.42 -18.64 23.51
CA ARG A 3 -3.30 -17.68 23.47
C ARG A 3 -3.73 -16.20 23.53
N LEU A 4 -4.97 -15.91 23.16
CA LEU A 4 -5.49 -14.54 23.13
C LEU A 4 -6.13 -14.12 24.46
N LEU A 5 -6.45 -15.07 25.34
CA LEU A 5 -7.04 -14.80 26.66
C LEU A 5 -6.28 -13.76 27.49
N PRO A 6 -4.95 -13.82 27.64
CA PRO A 6 -4.24 -12.82 28.43
C PRO A 6 -4.35 -11.41 27.83
N PHE A 7 -4.34 -11.29 26.49
CA PHE A 7 -4.53 -10.00 25.81
C PHE A 7 -5.96 -9.47 25.95
N LEU A 8 -6.96 -10.36 25.86
CA LEU A 8 -8.37 -9.99 26.04
C LEU A 8 -8.66 -9.55 27.47
N PHE A 9 -8.10 -10.25 28.47
CA PHE A 9 -8.23 -9.87 29.88
C PHE A 9 -7.55 -8.53 30.17
N MET A 10 -6.37 -8.31 29.58
CA MET A 10 -5.68 -7.03 29.68
C MET A 10 -6.45 -5.89 29.00
N MET A 11 -7.09 -6.12 27.85
CA MET A 11 -7.93 -5.10 27.21
C MET A 11 -9.24 -4.85 27.94
N ALA A 12 -9.82 -5.84 28.61
CA ALA A 12 -11.05 -5.68 29.38
C ALA A 12 -10.87 -4.70 30.57
N VAL A 13 -9.65 -4.55 31.08
CA VAL A 13 -9.32 -3.62 32.17
C VAL A 13 -8.75 -2.29 31.67
N VAL A 14 -8.45 -2.16 30.38
CA VAL A 14 -7.98 -0.90 29.78
C VAL A 14 -9.20 -0.05 29.41
N PRO A 15 -9.37 1.14 30.01
CA PRO A 15 -10.46 2.04 29.62
C PRO A 15 -10.32 2.43 28.15
N ASP A 16 -11.45 2.52 27.46
CA ASP A 16 -11.53 2.82 26.02
C ASP A 16 -10.76 1.86 25.10
N SER A 17 -10.49 0.63 25.54
CA SER A 17 -9.81 -0.40 24.72
C SER A 17 -10.47 -0.65 23.37
N GLU A 18 -11.81 -0.64 23.31
CA GLU A 18 -12.58 -0.74 22.07
C GLU A 18 -12.25 0.38 21.08
N LYS A 19 -12.20 1.65 21.54
CA LYS A 19 -11.85 2.81 20.69
C LYS A 19 -10.41 2.72 20.20
N LYS A 20 -9.49 2.20 21.03
CA LYS A 20 -8.09 1.98 20.65
C LYS A 20 -7.96 0.87 19.61
N LEU A 21 -8.74 -0.21 19.72
CA LEU A 21 -8.81 -1.26 18.70
C LEU A 21 -9.39 -0.75 17.39
N GLU A 22 -10.45 0.05 17.45
CA GLU A 22 -11.06 0.67 16.27
C GLU A 22 -10.06 1.59 15.56
N THR A 23 -9.33 2.39 16.34
CA THR A 23 -8.25 3.26 15.84
C THR A 23 -7.15 2.43 15.17
N LEU A 24 -6.68 1.36 15.83
CA LEU A 24 -5.66 0.46 15.27
C LEU A 24 -6.14 -0.21 13.98
N SER A 25 -7.39 -0.68 13.94
CA SER A 25 -8.00 -1.27 12.76
C SER A 25 -8.05 -0.26 11.61
N SER A 26 -8.41 0.99 11.89
CA SER A 26 -8.40 2.08 10.91
C SER A 26 -7.00 2.34 10.36
N PHE A 27 -5.98 2.42 11.23
CA PHE A 27 -4.59 2.59 10.80
C PHE A 27 -4.09 1.44 9.92
N ILE A 28 -4.43 0.20 10.27
CA ILE A 28 -4.08 -0.98 9.46
C ILE A 28 -4.80 -0.92 8.10
N GLY A 29 -6.08 -0.53 8.08
CA GLY A 29 -6.85 -0.33 6.85
C GLY A 29 -6.20 0.69 5.92
N VAL A 30 -5.93 1.89 6.42
CA VAL A 30 -5.28 2.97 5.66
C VAL A 30 -3.90 2.55 5.14
N THR A 31 -3.13 1.83 5.96
CA THR A 31 -1.81 1.33 5.56
C THR A 31 -1.93 0.28 4.44
N ARG A 32 -2.88 -0.65 4.56
CA ARG A 32 -3.17 -1.65 3.53
C ARG A 32 -3.58 -0.99 2.21
N ASP A 33 -4.45 0.01 2.28
CA ASP A 33 -4.91 0.75 1.11
C ASP A 33 -3.76 1.52 0.45
N SER A 34 -2.89 2.12 1.27
CA SER A 34 -1.68 2.80 0.79
C SER A 34 -0.74 1.83 0.07
N VAL A 35 -0.46 0.66 0.64
CA VAL A 35 0.38 -0.37 0.02
C VAL A 35 -0.26 -0.88 -1.28
N THR A 36 -1.58 -1.08 -1.29
CA THR A 36 -2.32 -1.52 -2.48
C THR A 36 -2.26 -0.47 -3.59
N SER A 37 -2.41 0.80 -3.24
CA SER A 37 -2.29 1.93 -4.16
C SER A 37 -0.89 2.05 -4.75
N ILE A 38 0.16 1.91 -3.93
CA ILE A 38 1.56 1.89 -4.41
C ILE A 38 1.77 0.75 -5.40
N LYS A 39 1.29 -0.45 -5.08
CA LYS A 39 1.39 -1.60 -5.98
C LYS A 39 0.69 -1.33 -7.31
N SER A 40 -0.54 -0.82 -7.26
CA SER A 40 -1.29 -0.46 -8.47
C SER A 40 -0.59 0.62 -9.29
N GLY A 41 0.06 1.60 -8.64
CA GLY A 41 0.85 2.62 -9.30
C GLY A 41 2.09 2.06 -9.99
N LEU A 42 2.79 1.12 -9.34
CA LEU A 42 3.93 0.41 -9.93
C LEU A 42 3.52 -0.46 -11.12
N ASP A 43 2.42 -1.20 -10.99
CA ASP A 43 1.89 -2.03 -12.07
C ASP A 43 1.55 -1.16 -13.29
N ASN A 44 0.87 -0.02 -13.09
CA ASN A 44 0.56 0.94 -14.15
C ASN A 44 1.81 1.61 -14.73
N PHE A 45 2.81 1.91 -13.89
CA PHE A 45 4.08 2.46 -14.37
C PHE A 45 4.77 1.48 -15.33
N HIS A 46 4.85 0.20 -14.96
CA HIS A 46 5.45 -0.83 -15.81
C HIS A 46 4.62 -1.13 -17.06
N SER A 47 3.29 -1.18 -16.96
CA SER A 47 2.43 -1.56 -18.10
C SER A 47 2.25 -0.43 -19.11
N THR A 48 2.24 0.82 -18.66
CA THR A 48 1.78 1.96 -19.46
C THR A 48 2.88 2.99 -19.67
N ILE A 49 3.56 3.39 -18.59
CA ILE A 49 4.53 4.49 -18.66
C ILE A 49 5.86 4.01 -19.22
N LEU A 50 6.36 2.85 -18.78
CA LEU A 50 7.65 2.33 -19.23
C LEU A 50 7.69 2.09 -20.76
N PRO A 51 6.68 1.45 -21.39
CA PRO A 51 6.64 1.31 -22.84
C PRO A 51 6.53 2.64 -23.57
N LEU A 52 5.78 3.61 -23.01
CA LEU A 52 5.64 4.94 -23.59
C LEU A 52 6.96 5.73 -23.52
N VAL A 53 7.69 5.65 -22.41
CA VAL A 53 9.02 6.26 -22.24
C VAL A 53 10.03 5.61 -23.18
N MET A 54 10.03 4.28 -23.30
CA MET A 54 10.89 3.56 -24.24
C MET A 54 10.60 3.96 -25.69
N ALA A 55 9.32 3.96 -26.09
CA ALA A 55 8.92 4.37 -27.45
C ALA A 55 9.28 5.83 -27.76
N GLN A 56 9.21 6.73 -26.77
CA GLN A 56 9.65 8.12 -26.93
C GLN A 56 11.18 8.25 -27.01
N ALA A 57 11.92 7.45 -26.24
CA ALA A 57 13.38 7.39 -26.30
C ALA A 57 13.88 6.87 -27.66
N GLU A 58 13.26 5.81 -28.19
CA GLU A 58 13.54 5.28 -29.53
C GLU A 58 13.23 6.32 -30.62
N LYS A 59 12.09 7.02 -30.52
CA LYS A 59 11.71 8.09 -31.45
C LYS A 59 12.69 9.28 -31.42
N LYS A 60 13.29 9.57 -30.27
CA LYS A 60 14.30 10.64 -30.13
C LYS A 60 15.68 10.19 -30.64
N ALA A 61 16.05 8.93 -30.43
CA ALA A 61 17.30 8.34 -30.94
C ALA A 61 17.31 8.21 -32.48
N GLY A 62 16.16 7.88 -33.09
CA GLY A 62 16.02 7.79 -34.55
C GLY A 62 15.97 9.12 -35.31
N LYS A 63 15.94 10.27 -34.62
CA LYS A 63 15.85 11.61 -35.24
C LYS A 63 17.16 12.41 -35.17
N SER A 64 18.24 11.83 -34.66
CA SER A 64 19.55 12.48 -34.54
C SER A 64 20.61 11.90 -35.49
N GLY A 65 20.19 11.11 -36.49
CA GLY A 65 21.07 10.41 -37.42
C GLY A 65 20.61 10.46 -38.87
N ASP A 66 20.02 11.58 -39.30
CA ASP A 66 19.83 11.94 -40.72
C ASP A 66 20.21 13.42 -40.92
#